data_AF-A0A845MCE9-F1
#
_entry.id   AF-A0A845MCE9-F1
#
_cell.length_a   1.000
_cell.length_b   1.000
_cell.length_c   1.000
_cell.angle_alpha   90.00
_cell.angle_beta   90.00
_cell.angle_gamma   90.00
#
_symmetry.space_group_name_H-M   'P 1'
#
loop_
_entity.id
_entity.type
_entity.pdbx_description
1 polymer ?
#
loop_
_entity_poly.entity_id
_entity_poly.type
_entity_poly.pdbx_seq_one_letter_code
_entity_poly.pdbx_strand_id
1 'polypeptide(L)'
;MRNKSFIFSAVAATALLLSACASSVAQLSPRDQLLITCDGLATTMGIVRNFILDGTIHHPGTLARLREASVIVEESCGEKVEFARALERLTAQSVLLLEARIEAAAGTGS
;
A
#
# COMPACT_ATOMS: atom_id res chain seq x y z
N MET A 1 -3.35 -25.78 -32.50
CA MET A 1 -2.89 -24.40 -32.19
C MET A 1 -4.01 -23.58 -31.48
N ARG A 2 -4.58 -24.07 -30.37
CA ARG A 2 -5.78 -23.48 -29.73
C ARG A 2 -5.57 -22.91 -28.31
N ASN A 3 -4.38 -23.05 -27.74
CA ASN A 3 -4.10 -22.67 -26.35
C ASN A 3 -3.43 -21.30 -26.16
N LYS A 4 -2.92 -20.66 -27.23
CA LYS A 4 -2.23 -19.35 -27.09
C LYS A 4 -3.22 -18.19 -26.95
N SER A 5 -4.34 -18.21 -27.68
CA SER A 5 -5.32 -17.10 -27.66
C SER A 5 -6.04 -16.90 -26.33
N PHE A 6 -6.23 -17.94 -25.52
CA PHE A 6 -6.90 -17.82 -24.21
C PHE A 6 -6.04 -17.09 -23.16
N ILE A 7 -4.73 -17.30 -23.18
CA ILE A 7 -3.81 -16.68 -22.21
C ILE A 7 -3.72 -15.17 -22.46
N PHE A 8 -3.65 -14.75 -23.73
CA PHE A 8 -3.60 -13.32 -24.08
C PHE A 8 -4.88 -12.57 -23.70
N SER A 9 -6.06 -13.18 -23.89
CA SER A 9 -7.33 -12.54 -23.50
C SER A 9 -7.50 -12.43 -21.99
N ALA A 10 -7.03 -13.42 -21.21
CA ALA A 10 -7.09 -13.38 -19.76
C ALA A 10 -6.16 -12.28 -19.18
N VAL A 11 -4.94 -12.17 -19.72
CA VAL A 11 -3.97 -11.14 -19.29
C VAL A 11 -4.43 -9.74 -19.69
N ALA A 12 -5.01 -9.58 -20.89
CA ALA A 12 -5.57 -8.30 -21.32
C ALA A 12 -6.78 -7.89 -20.45
N ALA A 13 -7.65 -8.84 -20.09
CA ALA A 13 -8.80 -8.57 -19.24
C ALA A 13 -8.40 -8.17 -17.81
N THR A 14 -7.41 -8.84 -17.21
CA THR A 14 -6.89 -8.42 -15.89
C THR A 14 -6.18 -7.08 -15.96
N ALA A 15 -5.43 -6.79 -17.01
CA ALA A 15 -4.81 -5.48 -17.20
C ALA A 15 -5.84 -4.35 -17.37
N LEU A 16 -6.94 -4.60 -18.10
CA LEU A 16 -8.04 -3.64 -18.28
C LEU A 16 -8.85 -3.42 -16.99
N LEU A 17 -9.02 -4.47 -16.18
CA LEU A 17 -9.68 -4.35 -14.86
C LEU A 17 -8.79 -3.59 -13.86
N LEU A 18 -7.49 -3.86 -13.84
CA LEU A 18 -6.52 -3.13 -13.02
C LEU A 18 -6.39 -1.66 -13.47
N SER A 19 -6.45 -1.39 -14.78
CA SER A 19 -6.41 -0.01 -15.29
C SER A 19 -7.69 0.77 -14.97
N ALA A 20 -8.85 0.12 -14.95
CA ALA A 20 -10.11 0.75 -14.56
C ALA A 20 -10.10 1.18 -13.08
N CYS A 21 -9.51 0.39 -12.18
CA CYS A 21 -9.34 0.75 -10.78
C CYS A 21 -8.27 1.83 -10.55
N ALA A 22 -7.20 1.86 -11.35
CA ALA A 22 -6.19 2.92 -11.29
C ALA A 22 -6.69 4.26 -11.87
N SER A 23 -7.58 4.20 -12.88
CA SER A 23 -8.09 5.38 -13.59
C SER A 23 -8.99 6.26 -12.72
N SER A 24 -9.76 5.68 -11.79
CA SER A 24 -10.66 6.48 -10.93
C SER A 24 -9.89 7.35 -9.93
N VAL A 25 -8.74 6.87 -9.43
CA VAL A 25 -7.89 7.61 -8.49
C VAL A 25 -7.00 8.60 -9.24
N ALA A 26 -6.47 8.23 -10.41
CA ALA A 26 -5.62 9.11 -11.22
C ALA A 26 -6.36 10.35 -11.76
N GLN A 27 -7.70 10.32 -11.81
CA GLN A 27 -8.55 11.46 -12.20
C GLN A 27 -8.76 12.48 -11.07
N LEU A 28 -8.41 12.14 -9.82
CA LEU A 28 -8.56 13.03 -8.67
C LEU A 28 -7.46 14.10 -8.65
N SER A 29 -7.71 15.22 -7.97
CA SER A 29 -6.65 16.20 -7.75
C SER A 29 -5.52 15.58 -6.91
N PRO A 30 -4.25 16.00 -7.07
CA PRO A 30 -3.14 15.48 -6.26
C PRO A 30 -3.38 15.59 -4.75
N ARG A 31 -4.12 16.62 -4.32
CA ARG A 31 -4.56 16.78 -2.94
C ARG A 31 -5.49 15.65 -2.50
N ASP A 32 -6.50 15.33 -3.29
CA ASP A 32 -7.48 14.29 -2.97
C ASP A 32 -6.86 12.89 -3.05
N GLN A 33 -5.97 12.67 -4.03
CA GLN A 33 -5.15 11.45 -4.09
C GLN A 33 -4.32 11.28 -2.82
N LEU A 34 -3.69 12.36 -2.35
CA LEU A 34 -2.91 12.33 -1.12
C LEU A 34 -3.80 12.05 0.10
N LEU A 35 -4.95 12.71 0.21
CA LEU A 35 -5.90 12.49 1.32
C LEU A 35 -6.34 11.02 1.41
N ILE A 36 -6.77 10.44 0.29
CA ILE A 36 -7.20 9.02 0.24
C ILE A 36 -6.03 8.09 0.55
N THR A 37 -4.84 8.39 0.03
CA THR A 37 -3.63 7.58 0.28
C THR A 37 -3.27 7.63 1.77
N CYS A 38 -3.27 8.80 2.39
CA CYS A 38 -3.01 8.99 3.80
C CYS A 38 -4.03 8.27 4.69
N ASP A 39 -5.33 8.33 4.35
CA ASP A 39 -6.39 7.63 5.08
C ASP A 39 -6.24 6.10 5.00
N GLY A 40 -5.97 5.57 3.80
CA GLY A 40 -5.71 4.14 3.59
C GLY A 40 -4.47 3.64 4.34
N LEU A 41 -3.41 4.45 4.39
CA LEU A 41 -2.18 4.12 5.12
C LEU A 41 -2.36 4.20 6.64
N ALA A 42 -3.10 5.19 7.14
CA ALA A 42 -3.46 5.27 8.55
C ALA A 42 -4.25 4.03 9.00
N THR A 43 -5.22 3.60 8.19
CA THR A 43 -5.96 2.35 8.42
C THR A 43 -5.04 1.13 8.44
N THR A 44 -4.12 1.04 7.46
CA THR A 44 -3.17 -0.08 7.37
C THR A 44 -2.21 -0.10 8.56
N MET A 45 -1.69 1.06 8.98
CA MET A 45 -0.87 1.17 10.18
C MET A 45 -1.63 0.76 11.44
N GLY A 46 -2.93 1.10 11.55
CA GLY A 46 -3.78 0.65 12.65
C GLY A 46 -3.90 -0.89 12.72
N ILE A 47 -4.07 -1.53 11.56
CA ILE A 47 -4.11 -3.00 11.45
C ILE A 47 -2.76 -3.62 11.83
N VAL A 48 -1.67 -3.13 11.24
CA VAL A 48 -0.31 -3.62 11.52
C VAL A 48 0.04 -3.43 13.00
N ARG A 49 -0.36 -2.31 13.61
CA ARG A 49 -0.20 -2.08 15.05
C ARG A 49 -0.87 -3.16 15.88
N ASN A 50 -2.07 -3.61 15.51
CA ASN A 50 -2.76 -4.69 16.21
C ASN A 50 -1.97 -6.00 16.12
N PHE A 51 -1.43 -6.33 14.93
CA PHE A 51 -0.57 -7.49 14.73
C PHE A 51 0.78 -7.43 15.49
N ILE A 52 1.29 -6.24 15.75
CA ILE A 52 2.46 -6.09 16.64
C ILE A 52 2.06 -6.34 18.09
N LEU A 53 0.92 -5.79 18.53
CA LEU A 53 0.44 -5.91 19.91
C LEU A 53 0.00 -7.32 20.28
N ASP A 54 -0.55 -8.09 19.32
CA ASP A 54 -0.95 -9.48 19.52
C ASP A 54 0.20 -10.48 19.36
N GLY A 55 1.39 -10.02 18.97
CA GLY A 55 2.61 -10.82 18.81
C GLY A 55 2.75 -11.52 17.47
N THR A 56 1.82 -11.33 16.52
CA THR A 56 1.91 -11.88 15.16
C THR A 56 3.15 -11.35 14.41
N ILE A 57 3.44 -10.06 14.56
CA ILE A 57 4.66 -9.43 14.04
C ILE A 57 5.58 -9.12 15.23
N HIS A 58 6.72 -9.81 15.31
CA HIS A 58 7.64 -9.65 16.43
C HIS A 58 9.12 -9.60 16.01
N HIS A 59 9.45 -9.88 14.74
CA HIS A 59 10.85 -9.82 14.30
C HIS A 59 11.42 -8.39 14.40
N PRO A 60 12.55 -8.20 15.10
CA PRO A 60 13.12 -6.87 15.32
C PRO A 60 13.42 -6.10 14.03
N GLY A 61 13.91 -6.79 13.00
CA GLY A 61 14.19 -6.19 11.70
C GLY A 61 12.93 -5.75 10.94
N THR A 62 11.81 -6.43 11.16
CA THR A 62 10.52 -6.05 10.58
C THR A 62 9.93 -4.86 11.32
N LEU A 63 9.96 -4.88 12.66
CA LEU A 63 9.53 -3.75 13.51
C LEU A 63 10.30 -2.46 13.21
N ALA A 64 11.62 -2.55 12.97
CA ALA A 64 12.44 -1.40 12.61
C ALA A 64 12.01 -0.77 11.27
N ARG A 65 11.80 -1.60 10.24
CA ARG A 65 11.31 -1.14 8.92
C ARG A 65 9.91 -0.55 9.00
N LEU A 66 9.02 -1.16 9.79
CA LEU A 66 7.66 -0.65 10.01
C LEU A 66 7.67 0.70 10.73
N ARG A 67 8.58 0.88 11.70
CA ARG A 67 8.77 2.15 12.38
C ARG A 67 9.25 3.24 11.41
N GLU A 68 10.24 2.94 10.59
CA GLU A 68 10.73 3.87 9.56
C GLU A 68 9.61 4.27 8.58
N ALA A 69 8.85 3.27 8.09
CA ALA A 69 7.72 3.51 7.22
C ALA A 69 6.65 4.40 7.88
N SER A 70 6.33 4.17 9.16
CA SER A 70 5.35 4.97 9.91
C SER A 70 5.73 6.45 10.00
N VAL A 71 7.01 6.75 10.26
CA VAL A 71 7.51 8.13 10.33
C VAL A 71 7.38 8.82 8.99
N ILE A 72 7.74 8.15 7.89
CA ILE A 72 7.63 8.72 6.54
C ILE A 72 6.18 9.00 6.17
N VAL A 73 5.24 8.14 6.58
CA VAL A 73 3.80 8.35 6.36
C VAL A 73 3.31 9.57 7.14
N GLU A 74 3.62 9.67 8.43
CA GLU A 74 3.24 10.81 9.27
C GLU A 74 3.78 12.13 8.70
N GLU A 75 5.06 12.16 8.30
CA GLU A 75 5.68 13.34 7.68
C GLU A 75 5.03 13.72 6.34
N SER A 76 4.71 12.73 5.51
CA SER A 76 4.15 12.94 4.17
C SER A 76 2.68 13.37 4.21
N CYS A 77 1.97 13.08 5.31
CA CYS A 77 0.56 13.39 5.51
C CYS A 77 0.32 14.64 6.39
N GLY A 78 1.37 15.42 6.70
CA GLY A 78 1.28 16.64 7.50
C GLY A 78 0.70 17.86 6.78
N GLU A 79 0.51 18.97 7.52
CA GLU A 79 -0.21 20.16 7.03
C GLU A 79 0.57 21.03 6.01
N LYS A 80 1.85 20.77 5.75
CA LYS A 80 2.73 21.62 4.92
C LYS A 80 3.55 20.82 3.89
N VAL A 81 2.89 19.93 3.13
CA VAL A 81 3.59 19.03 2.21
C VAL A 81 3.18 19.30 0.76
N GLU A 82 4.18 19.33 -0.12
CA GLU A 82 3.98 19.33 -1.57
C GLU A 82 3.38 18.00 -2.01
N PHE A 83 2.17 18.04 -2.58
CA PHE A 83 1.33 16.85 -2.74
C PHE A 83 1.94 15.78 -3.66
N ALA A 84 2.53 16.19 -4.78
CA ALA A 84 3.14 15.24 -5.72
C ALA A 84 4.34 14.52 -5.09
N ARG A 85 5.17 15.25 -4.33
CA ARG A 85 6.34 14.69 -3.63
C ARG A 85 5.93 13.80 -2.46
N ALA A 86 4.84 14.15 -1.77
CA ALA A 86 4.26 13.31 -0.73
C ALA A 86 3.80 11.97 -1.30
N LEU A 87 3.03 11.99 -2.39
CA LEU A 87 2.53 10.78 -3.07
C LEU A 87 3.67 9.85 -3.52
N GLU A 88 4.75 10.41 -4.07
CA GLU A 88 5.94 9.64 -4.47
C GLU A 88 6.58 8.92 -3.26
N ARG A 89 6.80 9.65 -2.15
CA ARG A 89 7.34 9.06 -0.91
C ARG A 89 6.43 7.97 -0.34
N LEU A 90 5.12 8.18 -0.38
CA LEU A 90 4.13 7.25 0.16
C LEU A 90 4.01 5.95 -0.65
N THR A 91 4.30 5.98 -1.95
CA THR A 91 4.23 4.80 -2.82
C THR A 91 5.24 3.72 -2.38
N ALA A 92 6.43 4.11 -1.95
CA ALA A 92 7.43 3.15 -1.46
C ALA A 92 7.04 2.54 -0.09
N GLN A 93 6.37 3.32 0.76
CA GLN A 93 5.99 2.88 2.10
C GLN A 93 4.70 2.06 2.12
N SER A 94 3.79 2.33 1.19
CA SER A 94 2.55 1.59 1.05
C SER A 94 2.80 0.12 0.78
N VAL A 95 3.79 -0.21 -0.05
CA VAL A 95 4.20 -1.59 -0.32
C VAL A 95 4.64 -2.30 0.97
N LEU A 96 5.56 -1.72 1.73
CA LEU A 96 6.07 -2.32 2.97
C LEU A 96 4.96 -2.58 4.00
N LEU A 97 4.04 -1.62 4.17
CA LEU A 97 2.93 -1.74 5.12
C LEU A 97 1.88 -2.75 4.66
N LEU A 98 1.59 -2.82 3.36
CA LEU A 98 0.68 -3.81 2.79
C LEU A 98 1.26 -5.23 2.85
N GLU A 99 2.54 -5.40 2.54
CA GLU A 99 3.24 -6.69 2.64
C GLU A 99 3.19 -7.22 4.08
N ALA A 100 3.57 -6.39 5.06
CA ALA A 100 3.51 -6.78 6.47
C ALA A 100 2.08 -7.17 6.90
N ARG A 101 1.06 -6.44 6.42
CA ARG A 101 -0.35 -6.79 6.67
C ARG A 101 -0.72 -8.15 6.05
N ILE A 102 -0.32 -8.40 4.81
CA ILE A 102 -0.66 -9.64 4.08
C ILE A 102 0.04 -10.83 4.73
N GLU A 103 1.33 -10.71 5.05
CA GLU A 103 2.11 -11.75 5.72
C GLU A 103 1.55 -12.09 7.10
N ALA A 104 1.20 -11.07 7.89
CA ALA A 104 0.57 -11.27 9.19
C ALA A 104 -0.82 -11.94 9.07
N ALA A 105 -1.65 -11.51 8.11
CA ALA A 105 -2.96 -12.12 7.87
C ALA A 105 -2.86 -13.58 7.34
N ALA A 106 -1.79 -13.93 6.65
CA ALA A 106 -1.51 -15.28 6.18
C ALA A 106 -0.98 -16.21 7.29
N GLY A 107 -0.70 -15.69 8.50
CA GLY A 107 -0.12 -16.46 9.60
C GLY A 107 1.34 -16.86 9.37
N THR A 108 2.00 -16.27 8.37
CA THR A 108 3.43 -16.48 8.07
C THR A 108 4.30 -15.46 8.79
N GLY A 109 3.76 -14.81 9.84
CA GLY A 109 4.40 -13.72 10.56
C GLY A 109 5.85 -14.05 10.90
N SER A 110 6.77 -13.29 10.31
CA SER A 110 8.19 -13.36 10.62
C SER A 110 8.51 -12.51 11.83
#